data_AF-A0A3S2I881-F1
#
_entry.id   AF-A0A3S2I881-F1
#
_cell.length_a   1.000
_cell.length_b   1.000
_cell.length_c   1.000
_cell.angle_alpha   90.00
_cell.angle_beta   90.00
_cell.angle_gamma   90.00
#
_symmetry.space_group_name_H-M   'P 1'
#
loop_
_entity.id
_entity.type
_entity.pdbx_description
1 polymer ?
#
loop_
_entity_poly.entity_id
_entity_poly.type
_entity_poly.pdbx_seq_one_letter_code
_entity_poly.pdbx_strand_id
1 'polypeptide(L)'
;MKKILTSLALIGLVAVAAGAAGTRAIAAEEAHNVANPTHFPIDEPKEMDWSFTGPFGTYDKAQLQRGLKVYKEVCSACHSMNLVAFRTLSD
;
A
#
# COMPACT_ATOMS: atom_id res chain seq x y z
N MET A 1 -12.34 10.37 -42.54
CA MET A 1 -12.04 11.01 -41.24
C MET A 1 -13.10 10.74 -40.18
N LYS A 2 -14.40 11.06 -40.39
CA LYS A 2 -15.47 10.78 -39.40
C LYS A 2 -15.56 9.31 -38.94
N LYS A 3 -15.43 8.35 -39.87
CA LYS A 3 -15.52 6.91 -39.59
C LYS A 3 -14.36 6.36 -38.74
N ILE A 4 -13.18 6.96 -38.86
CA ILE A 4 -11.99 6.57 -38.08
C ILE A 4 -12.09 7.14 -36.67
N LEU A 5 -12.56 8.38 -36.54
CA LEU A 5 -12.81 9.04 -35.26
C LEU A 5 -13.88 8.31 -34.43
N THR A 6 -14.95 7.81 -35.07
CA THR A 6 -15.98 7.02 -34.38
C THR A 6 -15.46 5.66 -33.92
N SER A 7 -14.62 4.99 -34.70
CA SER A 7 -14.03 3.70 -34.29
C SER A 7 -13.05 3.85 -33.14
N LEU A 8 -12.22 4.91 -33.14
CA LEU A 8 -11.30 5.19 -32.03
C LEU A 8 -12.06 5.54 -30.74
N ALA A 9 -13.15 6.28 -30.83
CA ALA A 9 -14.00 6.60 -29.68
C ALA A 9 -14.66 5.34 -29.08
N LEU A 10 -15.14 4.42 -29.92
CA LEU A 10 -15.71 3.16 -29.48
C LEU A 10 -14.67 2.23 -28.83
N ILE A 11 -13.46 2.14 -29.39
CA ILE A 11 -12.37 1.36 -28.80
C ILE A 11 -11.96 1.94 -27.43
N GLY A 12 -11.86 3.28 -27.33
CA GLY A 12 -11.58 3.95 -26.06
C GLY A 12 -12.64 3.69 -25.00
N LEU A 13 -13.92 3.71 -25.38
CA LEU A 13 -15.03 3.44 -24.46
C LEU A 13 -15.04 1.99 -23.94
N VAL A 14 -14.74 1.02 -24.82
CA VAL A 14 -14.66 -0.41 -24.47
C VAL A 14 -13.46 -0.70 -23.56
N ALA A 15 -12.31 -0.06 -23.80
CA ALA A 15 -11.12 -0.22 -22.97
C ALA A 15 -11.34 0.32 -21.53
N VAL A 16 -12.06 1.45 -21.38
CA VAL A 16 -12.41 2.01 -20.07
C VAL A 16 -13.39 1.11 -19.30
N ALA A 17 -14.38 0.54 -20.00
CA ALA A 17 -15.34 -0.38 -19.37
C ALA A 17 -14.68 -1.69 -18.90
N ALA A 18 -13.73 -2.24 -19.67
CA ALA A 18 -12.99 -3.44 -19.29
C ALA A 18 -12.01 -3.18 -18.13
N GLY A 19 -11.37 -2.00 -18.09
CA GLY A 19 -10.48 -1.60 -16.99
C GLY A 19 -11.20 -1.46 -15.65
N ALA A 20 -12.44 -0.97 -15.65
CA ALA A 20 -13.26 -0.80 -14.45
C ALA A 20 -13.78 -2.14 -13.87
N ALA A 21 -13.95 -3.16 -14.71
CA ALA A 21 -14.34 -4.51 -14.26
C ALA A 21 -13.14 -5.31 -13.72
N GLY A 22 -11.95 -5.13 -14.30
CA GLY A 22 -10.73 -5.84 -13.88
C GLY A 22 -10.21 -5.44 -12.49
N THR A 23 -10.48 -4.22 -12.03
CA THR A 23 -10.00 -3.73 -10.72
C THR A 23 -10.71 -4.37 -9.53
N ARG A 24 -11.88 -4.98 -9.72
CA ARG A 24 -12.66 -5.61 -8.64
C ARG A 24 -12.30 -7.07 -8.39
N ALA A 25 -11.69 -7.75 -9.36
CA ALA A 25 -11.30 -9.15 -9.23
C ALA A 25 -10.06 -9.33 -8.32
N ILE A 26 -9.15 -8.34 -8.28
CA ILE A 26 -7.93 -8.39 -7.46
C ILE A 26 -8.15 -8.03 -5.98
N ALA A 27 -9.35 -7.60 -5.60
CA ALA A 27 -9.67 -7.18 -4.23
C ALA A 27 -10.40 -8.25 -3.40
N ALA A 28 -10.76 -9.39 -4.01
CA ALA A 28 -11.68 -10.37 -3.42
C ALA A 28 -11.03 -11.73 -3.09
N GLU A 29 -9.71 -11.80 -3.00
CA GLU A 29 -9.00 -13.01 -2.59
C GLU A 29 -7.92 -12.68 -1.56
N GLU A 30 -8.31 -12.51 -0.30
CA GLU A 30 -7.44 -12.85 0.83
C GLU A 30 -8.28 -13.13 2.08
N ALA A 31 -9.21 -14.09 2.01
CA ALA A 31 -9.75 -14.73 3.21
C ALA A 31 -8.71 -15.74 3.75
N HIS A 32 -7.56 -15.23 4.17
CA HIS A 32 -6.48 -16.06 4.69
C HIS A 32 -6.77 -16.47 6.14
N ASN A 33 -7.26 -17.71 6.28
CA ASN A 33 -6.99 -18.63 7.39
C ASN A 33 -7.03 -18.02 8.80
N VAL A 34 -8.21 -17.68 9.31
CA VAL A 34 -8.37 -17.41 10.74
C VAL A 34 -8.41 -18.74 11.49
N ALA A 35 -7.26 -19.16 12.00
CA ALA A 35 -7.24 -20.06 13.15
C ALA A 35 -7.97 -19.34 14.30
N ASN A 36 -9.06 -19.93 14.79
CA ASN A 36 -9.91 -19.36 15.82
C ASN A 36 -9.09 -19.14 17.11
N PRO A 37 -9.03 -17.93 17.69
CA PRO A 37 -8.23 -17.69 18.90
C PRO A 37 -8.74 -18.55 20.05
N THR A 38 -7.86 -19.33 20.68
CA THR A 38 -8.24 -20.08 21.88
C THR A 38 -8.20 -19.24 23.16
N HIS A 39 -7.68 -18.01 23.14
CA HIS A 39 -7.61 -17.10 24.30
C HIS A 39 -7.49 -15.60 23.89
N PHE A 40 -8.09 -14.70 24.71
CA PHE A 40 -8.25 -13.22 24.63
C PHE A 40 -8.76 -12.66 23.28
N PRO A 41 -9.57 -11.58 23.24
CA PRO A 41 -10.07 -11.07 21.96
C PRO A 41 -8.91 -10.71 21.03
N ILE A 42 -8.78 -11.47 19.94
CA ILE A 42 -7.95 -11.07 18.80
C ILE A 42 -8.85 -10.25 17.91
N ASP A 43 -8.81 -8.92 18.10
CA ASP A 43 -9.51 -7.99 17.23
C ASP A 43 -8.71 -7.86 15.93
N GLU A 44 -9.42 -7.90 14.80
CA GLU A 44 -8.82 -7.65 13.49
C GLU A 44 -8.27 -6.21 13.44
N PRO A 45 -7.00 -6.01 13.03
CA PRO A 45 -6.44 -4.68 12.84
C PRO A 45 -7.29 -3.88 11.85
N LYS A 46 -7.60 -2.63 12.20
CA LYS A 46 -8.25 -1.72 11.27
C LYS A 46 -7.24 -1.24 10.24
N GLU A 47 -7.66 -1.25 8.99
CA GLU A 47 -6.92 -0.59 7.92
C GLU A 47 -6.81 0.90 8.19
N MET A 48 -5.58 1.41 8.15
CA MET A 48 -5.25 2.81 8.40
C MET A 48 -4.93 3.51 7.08
N ASP A 49 -5.34 4.78 6.98
CA ASP A 49 -5.03 5.61 5.82
C ASP A 49 -3.61 6.18 5.95
N TRP A 50 -2.68 5.66 5.14
CA TRP A 50 -1.27 6.06 5.14
C TRP A 50 -0.92 6.85 3.88
N SER A 51 0.03 7.79 3.99
CA SER A 51 0.50 8.58 2.85
C SER A 51 1.12 7.73 1.73
N PHE A 52 1.61 6.54 2.08
CA PHE A 52 2.25 5.58 1.17
C PHE A 52 1.28 4.50 0.65
N THR A 53 -0.01 4.56 0.99
CA THR A 53 -1.00 3.62 0.47
C THR A 53 -1.31 3.88 -1.00
N GLY A 54 -1.50 2.80 -1.76
CA GLY A 54 -1.86 2.84 -3.18
C GLY A 54 -0.68 2.95 -4.15
N PRO A 55 -0.92 2.82 -5.47
CA PRO A 55 0.15 2.71 -6.47
C PRO A 55 1.01 3.97 -6.65
N PHE A 56 0.55 5.11 -6.15
CA PHE A 56 1.24 6.40 -6.24
C PHE A 56 1.49 7.04 -4.86
N GLY A 57 1.37 6.25 -3.78
CA GLY A 57 1.66 6.71 -2.43
C GLY A 57 3.11 7.15 -2.26
N THR A 58 3.36 8.07 -1.34
CA THR A 58 4.71 8.56 -1.03
C THR A 58 4.97 8.57 0.47
N TYR A 59 6.24 8.41 0.84
CA TYR A 59 6.63 8.56 2.23
C TYR A 59 6.71 10.04 2.63
N ASP A 60 6.10 10.39 3.75
CA ASP A 60 6.36 11.66 4.42
C ASP A 60 7.75 11.61 5.08
N LYS A 61 8.73 12.32 4.51
CA LYS A 61 10.10 12.39 5.04
C LYS A 61 10.16 12.88 6.49
N ALA A 62 9.32 13.83 6.87
CA ALA A 62 9.29 14.34 8.24
C ALA A 62 8.76 13.26 9.21
N GLN A 63 7.77 12.46 8.77
CA GLN A 63 7.30 11.30 9.52
C GLN A 63 8.39 10.23 9.68
N LEU A 64 9.15 9.92 8.63
CA LEU A 64 10.27 8.98 8.70
C LEU A 64 11.38 9.45 9.67
N GLN A 65 11.72 10.73 9.67
CA GLN A 65 12.70 11.30 10.60
C GLN A 65 12.26 11.18 12.06
N ARG A 66 10.98 11.47 12.35
CA ARG A 66 10.40 11.25 13.68
C ARG A 66 10.42 9.77 14.06
N GLY A 67 10.10 8.87 13.13
CA GLY A 67 10.17 7.42 13.33
C GLY A 67 11.58 6.93 13.65
N LEU A 68 12.60 7.44 12.94
CA LEU A 68 14.00 7.12 13.24
C LEU A 68 14.41 7.59 14.64
N LYS A 69 13.91 8.75 15.09
CA LYS A 69 14.14 9.22 16.47
C LYS A 69 13.57 8.23 17.49
N VAL A 70 12.32 7.79 17.30
CA VAL A 70 11.69 6.78 18.17
C VAL A 70 12.50 5.48 18.17
N TYR A 71 12.93 4.99 17.01
CA TYR A 71 13.76 3.79 16.93
C TYR A 71 15.05 3.94 17.76
N LYS A 72 15.76 5.07 17.61
CA LYS A 72 17.01 5.33 18.33
C LYS A 72 16.83 5.51 19.83
N GLU A 73 15.73 6.12 20.27
CA GLU A 73 15.51 6.45 21.68
C GLU A 73 14.83 5.32 22.46
N VAL A 74 14.09 4.44 21.80
CA VAL A 74 13.25 3.42 22.46
C VAL A 74 13.61 2.00 22.02
N CYS A 75 13.82 1.76 20.73
CA CYS A 75 13.89 0.41 20.18
C CYS A 75 15.32 -0.15 20.10
N SER A 76 16.32 0.69 19.83
CA SER A 76 17.68 0.24 19.49
C SER A 76 18.44 -0.42 20.63
N ALA A 77 17.96 -0.31 21.86
CA ALA A 77 18.50 -1.05 23.00
C ALA A 77 18.23 -2.56 22.91
N CYS A 78 17.14 -2.96 22.24
CA CYS A 78 16.70 -4.36 22.16
C CYS A 78 16.64 -4.90 20.72
N HIS A 79 16.38 -4.05 19.72
CA HIS A 79 16.16 -4.46 18.33
C HIS A 79 17.21 -3.89 17.36
N SER A 80 17.91 -4.77 16.66
CA SER A 80 18.88 -4.40 15.62
C SER A 80 18.22 -4.03 14.30
N MET A 81 18.88 -3.18 13.50
CA MET A 81 18.48 -2.86 12.12
C MET A 81 19.70 -2.95 11.18
N ASN A 82 20.28 -4.14 11.09
CA ASN A 82 21.60 -4.34 10.44
C ASN A 82 21.61 -4.11 8.92
N LEU A 83 20.44 -4.06 8.28
CA LEU A 83 20.30 -3.82 6.84
C LEU A 83 20.12 -2.33 6.49
N VAL A 84 20.05 -1.45 7.49
CA VAL A 84 19.88 0.00 7.28
C VAL A 84 21.17 0.71 7.68
N ALA A 85 21.91 1.20 6.68
CA ALA A 85 23.17 1.90 6.90
C ALA A 85 22.96 3.42 7.00
N PHE A 86 23.77 4.13 7.79
CA PHE A 86 23.62 5.58 7.94
C PHE A 86 23.62 6.37 6.62
N ARG A 87 24.36 5.89 5.60
CA ARG A 87 24.41 6.51 4.28
C ARG A 87 23.06 6.51 3.54
N THR A 88 22.12 5.64 3.91
CA THR A 88 20.79 5.57 3.29
C THR A 88 19.82 6.59 3.89
N LEU A 89 20.29 7.46 4.79
CA LEU A 89 19.48 8.46 5.50
C LEU A 89 19.79 9.90 5.06
N SER A 90 20.61 10.08 4.03
CA SER A 90 21.22 11.37 3.68
C SER A 90 20.45 12.18 2.62
N ASP A 91 19.28 11.72 2.19
CA ASP A 91 18.46 12.34 1.11
C ASP A 91 17.21 13.06 1.65
#